data_AF-A0A2M9WN16-F1
#
_entry.id   AF-A0A2M9WN16-F1
#
_cell.length_a   1.000
_cell.length_b   1.000
_cell.length_c   1.000
_cell.angle_alpha   90.00
_cell.angle_beta   90.00
_cell.angle_gamma   90.00
#
_symmetry.space_group_name_H-M   'P 1'
#
loop_
_entity.id
_entity.type
_entity.pdbx_description
1 polymer ?
#
loop_
_entity_poly.entity_id
_entity_poly.type
_entity_poly.pdbx_seq_one_letter_code
_entity_poly.pdbx_strand_id
1 'polypeptide(L)'
;MAIELKIGTSGTREEFEDTYTRSFLEDNGLVKFDPRKFAVNCVWGVHTKYGYMCSFSFDDILTYMGDGIWDLRVAKEDKEKPWL
;
A
#
# COMPACT_ATOMS: atom_id res chain seq x y z
N MET A 1 -19.30 14.41 2.45
CA MET A 1 -18.62 14.12 1.17
C MET A 1 -18.26 12.66 1.15
N ALA A 2 -18.65 11.92 0.11
CA ALA A 2 -18.07 10.61 -0.13
C ALA A 2 -16.68 10.85 -0.74
N ILE A 3 -15.64 10.40 -0.06
CA ILE A 3 -14.30 10.33 -0.64
C ILE A 3 -14.33 9.09 -1.55
N GLU A 4 -14.15 9.28 -2.85
CA GLU A 4 -14.19 8.20 -3.85
C GLU A 4 -12.76 7.86 -4.28
N LEU A 5 -12.43 6.56 -4.29
CA LEU A 5 -11.17 6.05 -4.80
C LEU A 5 -11.37 5.62 -6.26
N LYS A 6 -10.83 6.39 -7.19
CA LYS A 6 -11.03 6.17 -8.63
C LYS A 6 -10.03 5.15 -9.16
N ILE A 7 -10.46 4.35 -10.13
CA ILE A 7 -9.56 3.46 -10.87
C ILE A 7 -8.44 4.29 -11.49
N GLY A 8 -7.20 3.83 -11.32
CA GLY A 8 -5.99 4.50 -11.77
C GLY A 8 -5.41 5.50 -10.77
N THR A 9 -6.07 5.77 -9.64
CA THR A 9 -5.45 6.54 -8.55
C THR A 9 -4.18 5.83 -8.10
N SER A 10 -3.05 6.53 -8.16
CA SER A 10 -1.73 6.01 -7.84
C SER A 10 -1.00 6.97 -6.93
N GLY A 11 -0.23 6.43 -5.99
CA GLY A 11 0.54 7.18 -5.02
C GLY A 11 1.42 6.28 -4.17
N THR A 12 2.22 6.87 -3.29
CA THR A 12 2.96 6.10 -2.28
C THR A 12 2.01 5.56 -1.24
N ARG A 13 2.41 4.48 -0.56
CA ARG A 13 1.62 3.92 0.53
C ARG A 13 1.47 4.91 1.70
N GLU A 14 2.44 5.80 1.92
CA GLU A 14 2.31 6.94 2.84
C GLU A 14 1.18 7.91 2.44
N GLU A 15 1.15 8.33 1.17
CA GLU A 15 0.12 9.25 0.67
C GLU A 15 -1.30 8.71 0.87
N PHE A 16 -1.50 7.40 0.69
CA PHE A 16 -2.78 6.76 0.96
C PHE A 16 -3.14 6.75 2.46
N GLU A 17 -2.19 6.45 3.34
CA GLU A 17 -2.42 6.46 4.79
C GLU A 17 -2.72 7.87 5.33
N ASP A 18 -2.12 8.90 4.74
CA ASP A 18 -2.35 10.30 5.12
C ASP A 18 -3.67 10.85 4.57
N THR A 19 -4.11 10.36 3.40
CA THR A 19 -5.30 10.87 2.70
C THR A 19 -6.59 10.21 3.18
N TYR A 20 -6.57 8.89 3.45
CA TYR A 20 -7.76 8.09 3.70
C TYR A 20 -7.77 7.48 5.09
N THR A 21 -8.96 7.25 5.63
CA THR A 21 -9.07 6.52 6.90
C THR A 21 -8.68 5.06 6.70
N ARG A 22 -8.13 4.44 7.76
CA ARG A 22 -7.80 3.01 7.75
C ARG A 22 -8.98 2.14 7.30
N SER A 23 -10.17 2.39 7.85
CA SER A 23 -11.37 1.59 7.51
C SER A 23 -11.71 1.68 6.03
N PHE A 24 -11.58 2.87 5.43
CA PHE A 24 -11.82 3.07 4.01
C PHE A 24 -10.82 2.28 3.16
N LEU A 25 -9.53 2.28 3.53
CA LEU A 25 -8.51 1.50 2.83
C LEU A 25 -8.75 -0.01 2.98
N GLU A 26 -9.16 -0.47 4.16
CA GLU A 26 -9.53 -1.87 4.44
C GLU A 26 -10.73 -2.33 3.62
N ASP A 27 -11.78 -1.51 3.52
CA ASP A 27 -12.95 -1.76 2.66
C ASP A 27 -12.58 -1.82 1.18
N ASN A 28 -11.46 -1.19 0.79
CA ASN A 28 -10.95 -1.16 -0.58
C ASN A 28 -9.74 -2.10 -0.79
N GLY A 29 -9.53 -3.10 0.06
CA GLY A 29 -8.57 -4.19 -0.21
C GLY A 29 -7.13 -3.97 0.28
N LEU A 30 -6.88 -2.93 1.07
CA LEU A 30 -5.63 -2.73 1.80
C LEU A 30 -5.83 -3.07 3.28
N VAL A 31 -5.19 -4.13 3.78
CA VAL A 31 -5.37 -4.61 5.15
C VAL A 31 -4.17 -4.29 6.01
N LYS A 32 -4.32 -3.42 7.01
CA LYS A 32 -3.23 -3.12 7.94
C LYS A 32 -3.07 -4.25 8.95
N PHE A 33 -1.91 -4.92 8.95
CA PHE A 33 -1.67 -5.99 9.91
C PHE A 33 -1.54 -5.44 11.33
N ASP A 34 -2.03 -6.19 12.31
CA ASP A 34 -1.85 -5.87 13.72
C ASP A 34 -0.36 -6.10 14.09
N PRO A 35 0.39 -5.05 14.47
CA PRO A 35 1.80 -5.18 14.83
C PRO A 35 2.02 -6.04 16.09
N ARG A 36 0.98 -6.32 16.88
CA ARG A 36 1.06 -7.28 17.99
C ARG A 36 1.11 -8.72 17.51
N LYS A 37 0.63 -8.99 16.29
CA LYS A 37 0.59 -10.32 15.67
C LYS A 37 1.68 -10.51 14.62
N PHE A 38 2.18 -9.43 14.03
CA PHE A 38 3.29 -9.41 13.10
C PHE A 38 4.41 -8.56 13.68
N ALA A 39 5.63 -9.10 13.83
CA ALA A 39 6.79 -8.43 14.43
C ALA A 39 7.35 -7.23 13.61
N VAL A 40 6.52 -6.58 12.81
CA VAL A 40 6.85 -5.50 11.87
C VAL A 40 5.76 -4.44 11.94
N ASN A 41 6.15 -3.21 12.30
CA ASN A 41 5.22 -2.14 12.69
C ASN A 41 4.44 -1.47 11.55
N CYS A 42 4.71 -1.81 10.28
CA CYS A 42 4.26 -1.00 9.14
C CYS A 42 3.80 -1.81 7.91
N VAL A 43 3.36 -3.06 8.09
CA VAL A 43 3.00 -3.92 6.95
C VAL A 43 1.53 -3.80 6.59
N TRP A 44 1.27 -3.56 5.32
CA TRP A 44 -0.05 -3.65 4.73
C TRP A 44 -0.15 -4.85 3.80
N GLY A 45 -1.18 -5.66 3.98
CA GLY A 45 -1.61 -6.65 2.99
C GLY A 45 -2.32 -5.95 1.84
N VAL A 46 -1.84 -6.12 0.63
CA VAL A 46 -2.36 -5.52 -0.59
C VAL A 46 -3.06 -6.61 -1.39
N HIS A 47 -4.37 -6.49 -1.60
CA HIS A 47 -5.10 -7.42 -2.45
C HIS A 47 -4.77 -7.14 -3.92
N THR A 48 -4.02 -8.04 -4.54
CA THR A 48 -3.63 -7.95 -5.96
C THR A 48 -4.36 -9.01 -6.77
N LYS A 49 -4.28 -8.93 -8.11
CA LYS A 49 -4.79 -10.00 -9.00
C LYS A 49 -4.14 -11.37 -8.78
N TYR A 50 -3.03 -11.44 -8.04
CA TYR A 50 -2.31 -12.68 -7.73
C TYR A 50 -2.54 -13.16 -6.29
N GLY A 51 -3.48 -12.54 -5.57
CA GLY A 51 -3.69 -12.74 -4.13
C GLY A 51 -3.07 -11.63 -3.30
N TYR A 52 -2.99 -11.84 -1.99
CA TYR A 52 -2.42 -10.86 -1.07
C TYR A 52 -0.89 -10.82 -1.16
N MET A 53 -0.36 -9.62 -1.39
CA MET A 53 1.05 -9.29 -1.24
C MET A 53 1.24 -8.36 -0.04
N CYS A 54 2.49 -8.10 0.36
CA CYS A 54 2.78 -7.21 1.47
C CYS A 54 3.55 -5.99 0.97
N SER A 55 3.04 -4.79 1.28
CA SER A 55 3.81 -3.55 1.23
C SER A 55 4.52 -3.37 2.57
N PHE A 56 5.83 -3.18 2.50
CA PHE A 56 6.70 -3.02 3.68
C PHE A 56 7.28 -1.61 3.79
N SER A 57 7.34 -0.84 2.68
CA SER A 57 7.98 0.47 2.64
C SER A 57 6.99 1.63 2.64
N PHE A 58 7.41 2.75 3.25
CA PHE A 58 7.05 4.17 2.92
C PHE A 58 6.67 4.31 1.43
N ASP A 59 7.70 3.89 0.70
CA ASP A 59 8.04 4.05 -0.69
C ASP A 59 7.11 3.42 -1.72
N ASP A 60 6.44 2.35 -1.28
CA ASP A 60 5.82 1.42 -2.22
C ASP A 60 4.69 2.13 -2.97
N ILE A 61 4.69 1.99 -4.29
CA ILE A 61 3.68 2.61 -5.13
C ILE A 61 2.49 1.66 -5.25
N LEU A 62 1.33 2.17 -4.86
CA LEU A 62 0.05 1.51 -4.98
C LEU A 62 -0.74 2.18 -6.10
N THR A 63 -1.33 1.38 -6.99
CA THR A 63 -2.28 1.87 -7.99
C THR A 63 -3.59 1.11 -7.84
N TYR A 64 -4.69 1.82 -7.61
CA TYR A 64 -6.00 1.21 -7.49
C TYR A 64 -6.52 0.76 -8.85
N MET A 65 -6.82 -0.53 -8.98
CA MET A 65 -7.26 -1.16 -10.23
C MET A 65 -8.79 -1.35 -10.29
N GLY A 66 -9.50 -1.05 -9.20
CA GLY A 66 -10.95 -1.29 -9.06
C GLY A 66 -11.27 -2.55 -8.26
N ASP A 67 -12.49 -2.64 -7.74
CA ASP A 67 -13.03 -3.79 -7.01
C ASP A 67 -12.13 -4.31 -5.87
N GLY A 68 -11.47 -3.39 -5.16
CA GLY A 68 -10.56 -3.73 -4.08
C GLY A 68 -9.23 -4.37 -4.53
N ILE A 69 -8.90 -4.29 -5.83
CA ILE A 69 -7.66 -4.82 -6.40
C ILE A 69 -6.66 -3.69 -6.64
N TRP A 70 -5.38 -3.98 -6.40
CA TRP A 70 -4.27 -3.05 -6.54
C TRP A 70 -3.13 -3.63 -7.37
N ASP A 71 -2.41 -2.75 -8.06
CA ASP A 71 -1.03 -2.98 -8.49
C ASP A 71 -0.10 -2.48 -7.38
N LEU A 72 0.87 -3.32 -6.99
CA LEU A 72 1.89 -2.99 -5.99
C LEU A 72 3.26 -2.98 -6.69
N ARG A 73 3.95 -1.84 -6.62
CA ARG A 73 5.34 -1.71 -7.08
C ARG A 73 6.23 -1.37 -5.90
N VAL A 74 7.14 -2.28 -5.61
CA VAL A 74 8.10 -2.12 -4.52
C VAL A 74 9.02 -0.96 -4.83
N ALA A 75 9.21 -0.06 -3.86
CA ALA A 75 10.19 1.01 -3.98
C ALA A 75 11.57 0.41 -4.26
N LYS A 76 12.28 0.94 -5.25
CA LYS A 76 13.67 0.55 -5.44
C LYS A 76 14.47 1.16 -4.30
N GLU A 77 15.18 0.33 -3.54
CA GLU A 77 16.31 0.84 -2.79
C GLU A 77 17.26 1.49 -3.80
N ASP A 78 17.46 2.80 -3.68
CA ASP A 78 18.62 3.42 -4.27
C ASP A 78 19.82 2.73 -3.62
N LYS A 79 20.41 1.80 -4.36
CA LYS A 79 21.77 1.34 -4.07
C LYS A 79 22.67 2.54 -4.30
N GLU A 80 22.70 3.44 -3.33
CA GLU A 80 23.79 4.39 -3.17
C GLU A 80 25.04 3.54 -3.24
N LYS A 81 25.80 3.71 -4.34
CA LYS A 81 27.08 3.02 -4.51
C LYS A 81 27.92 3.47 -3.32
N PRO A 82 28.32 2.58 -2.40
CA PRO A 82 28.93 3.05 -1.18
C PRO A 82 30.36 3.58 -1.39
N TRP A 83 30.91 3.57 -2.62
CA TRP A 83 32.32 3.91 -2.88
C TRP A 83 32.61 4.40 -4.33
N LEU A 84 32.06 5.54 -4.77
CA LEU A 84 32.64 6.29 -5.91
C LEU A 84 33.02 7.71 -5.49
#